data_AF-A0A3P9CEM9-F1
#
_entry.id   AF-A0A3P9CEM9-F1
#
_cell.length_a   1.000
_cell.length_b   1.000
_cell.length_c   1.000
_cell.angle_alpha   90.00
_cell.angle_beta   90.00
_cell.angle_gamma   90.00
#
_symmetry.space_group_name_H-M   'P 1'
#
loop_
_entity.id
_entity.type
_entity.pdbx_description
1 polymer ?
#
loop_
_entity_poly.entity_id
_entity_poly.type
_entity_poly.pdbx_seq_one_letter_code
_entity_poly.pdbx_strand_id
1 'polypeptide(L)'
;VSLIKDSGFIKLISDEIQFYKQTNNREDTTLIILTTKYNFPLTDAMKAYLRRRTISYASFKKKAANKNIITLEAKLKALEAVHSHTKDRVTLNKIVKVKYKLNVLYNRKWEFRWSVNGLRYLGIQITSDYTKMVRANMEPMFERIKMEFGRWSRVRLTIWGKISCVKMMTAPMIFYILSNIGLHILDKYFKDLDFLMRQFLWDSSPHHLSIKKLQASAKQGGFSLPNFQWYYWVMNVKQLRAWLPTAPVKPIWSHIEMEVNGGISPWRELFDTSHKTTHPIIAKILWFKLHRAGRRALSPVAD
;
A
#
# COMPACT_ATOMS: atom_id res chain seq x y z
N VAL A 1 23.07 6.13 -11.33
CA VAL A 1 24.54 5.89 -11.43
C VAL A 1 25.21 7.25 -11.52
N SER A 2 26.15 7.55 -10.61
CA SER A 2 26.88 8.82 -10.65
C SER A 2 27.77 8.87 -11.91
N LEU A 3 27.67 9.95 -12.68
CA LEU A 3 28.50 10.17 -13.88
C LEU A 3 30.00 10.17 -13.56
N ILE A 4 30.36 10.59 -12.34
CA ILE A 4 31.74 10.66 -11.86
C ILE A 4 32.37 9.27 -11.73
N LYS A 5 31.57 8.19 -11.67
CA LYS A 5 32.06 6.80 -11.64
C LYS A 5 32.16 6.15 -13.04
N ASP A 6 31.74 6.85 -14.09
CA ASP A 6 31.75 6.34 -15.46
C ASP A 6 33.10 6.66 -16.12
N SER A 7 33.90 5.64 -16.42
CA SER A 7 35.23 5.80 -17.03
C SER A 7 35.16 6.52 -18.38
N GLY A 8 34.07 6.33 -19.14
CA GLY A 8 33.85 7.04 -20.40
C GLY A 8 33.57 8.53 -20.21
N PHE A 9 32.92 8.90 -19.10
CA PHE A 9 32.67 10.30 -18.76
C PHE A 9 33.96 11.00 -18.30
N ILE A 10 34.74 10.32 -17.45
CA ILE A 10 36.04 10.84 -16.97
C ILE A 10 36.96 11.14 -18.15
N LYS A 11 37.07 10.19 -19.09
CA LYS A 11 37.88 10.37 -20.31
C LYS A 11 37.39 11.57 -21.13
N LEU A 12 36.09 11.67 -21.39
CA LEU A 12 35.51 12.77 -22.14
C LEU A 12 35.78 14.14 -21.48
N ILE A 13 35.62 14.26 -20.17
CA ILE A 13 35.90 15.52 -19.47
C ILE A 13 37.39 15.86 -19.52
N SER A 14 38.28 14.87 -19.39
CA SER A 14 39.72 15.07 -19.52
C SER A 14 40.08 15.61 -20.91
N ASP A 15 39.55 14.99 -21.97
CA ASP A 15 39.81 15.39 -23.36
C ASP A 15 39.27 16.81 -23.64
N GLU A 16 38.07 17.13 -23.15
CA GLU A 16 37.43 18.44 -23.34
C GLU A 16 38.12 19.57 -22.56
N ILE A 17 38.71 19.26 -21.38
CA ILE A 17 39.57 20.21 -20.66
C ILE A 17 40.83 20.52 -21.47
N GLN A 18 41.48 19.50 -22.04
CA GLN A 18 42.68 19.70 -22.85
C GLN A 18 42.37 20.48 -24.14
N PHE A 19 41.27 20.15 -24.81
CA PHE A 19 40.80 20.89 -25.98
C PHE A 19 40.51 22.37 -25.66
N TYR A 20 39.83 22.64 -24.54
CA TYR A 20 39.52 24.01 -24.12
C TYR A 20 40.79 24.82 -23.83
N LYS A 21 41.81 24.19 -23.21
CA LYS A 21 43.11 24.82 -22.96
C LYS A 21 43.83 25.17 -24.26
N GLN A 22 43.88 24.25 -25.22
CA GLN A 22 44.55 24.46 -26.51
C GLN A 22 43.88 25.58 -27.33
N THR A 23 42.54 25.65 -27.31
CA THR A 23 41.78 26.57 -28.16
C THR A 23 41.80 28.02 -27.63
N ASN A 24 41.98 28.19 -26.31
CA ASN A 24 41.95 29.49 -25.65
C ASN A 24 43.34 29.99 -25.22
N ASN A 25 44.41 29.43 -25.79
CA ASN A 25 45.79 29.84 -25.51
C ASN A 25 46.22 30.98 -26.45
N ARG A 26 45.56 32.14 -26.38
CA ARG A 26 45.95 33.37 -27.12
C ARG A 26 46.64 34.36 -26.19
N GLU A 27 47.59 35.13 -26.73
CA GLU A 27 48.37 36.13 -25.98
C GLU A 27 47.50 37.20 -25.30
N ASP A 28 46.32 37.51 -25.86
CA ASP A 28 45.36 38.47 -25.27
C ASP A 28 44.61 37.91 -24.04
N THR A 29 44.40 36.58 -24.00
CA THR A 29 43.74 35.89 -22.87
C THR A 29 44.69 35.62 -21.69
N THR A 30 46.00 35.56 -21.94
CA THR A 30 47.02 35.36 -20.90
C THR A 30 47.15 36.53 -19.93
N LEU A 31 46.74 37.75 -20.31
CA LEU A 31 46.74 38.92 -19.43
C LEU A 31 45.78 38.78 -18.23
N ILE A 32 44.67 38.05 -18.38
CA ILE A 32 43.74 37.77 -17.26
C ILE A 32 44.23 36.57 -16.41
N ILE A 33 45.00 35.66 -17.02
CA ILE A 33 45.51 34.46 -16.35
C ILE A 33 46.72 34.77 -15.45
N LEU A 34 47.55 35.75 -15.83
CA LEU A 34 48.77 36.11 -15.09
C LEU A 34 48.53 36.99 -13.84
N THR A 35 47.31 37.53 -13.64
CA THR A 35 47.00 38.40 -12.49
C THR A 35 46.52 37.68 -11.23
N THR A 36 46.30 36.36 -11.28
CA THR A 36 45.95 35.55 -10.09
C THR A 36 47.05 34.52 -9.81
N LYS A 37 48.05 34.94 -9.01
CA LYS A 37 49.24 34.16 -8.64
C LYS A 37 48.95 32.86 -7.86
N TYR A 38 47.69 32.57 -7.53
CA TYR A 38 47.27 31.31 -6.91
C TYR A 38 45.91 30.90 -7.48
N ASN A 39 45.86 29.70 -8.07
CA ASN A 39 44.73 29.08 -8.79
C ASN A 39 44.31 29.77 -10.09
N PHE A 40 44.49 29.03 -11.21
CA PHE A 40 43.74 29.25 -12.44
C PHE A 40 42.24 29.20 -12.07
N PRO A 41 41.49 30.33 -12.10
CA PRO A 41 40.06 30.25 -11.88
C PRO A 41 39.53 29.41 -13.02
N LEU A 42 38.77 28.35 -12.72
CA LEU A 42 37.87 27.79 -13.72
C LEU A 42 36.97 28.97 -14.12
N THR A 43 37.30 29.66 -15.21
CA THR A 43 36.58 30.87 -15.62
C THR A 43 35.11 30.50 -15.76
N ASP A 44 34.20 31.45 -15.52
CA ASP A 44 32.76 31.16 -15.70
C ASP A 44 32.48 30.60 -17.11
N ALA A 45 33.30 31.00 -18.10
CA ALA A 45 33.32 30.43 -19.44
C ALA A 45 33.71 28.94 -19.48
N MET A 46 34.81 28.53 -18.83
CA MET A 46 35.22 27.13 -18.76
C MET A 46 34.19 26.28 -17.98
N LYS A 47 33.66 26.80 -16.87
CA LYS A 47 32.56 26.15 -16.11
C LYS A 47 31.32 25.94 -16.98
N ALA A 48 30.88 26.97 -17.72
CA ALA A 48 29.72 26.89 -18.60
C ALA A 48 29.93 25.88 -19.73
N TYR A 49 31.12 25.87 -20.34
CA TYR A 49 31.50 24.91 -21.39
C TYR A 49 31.45 23.46 -20.88
N LEU A 50 32.14 23.17 -19.78
CA LEU A 50 32.16 21.82 -19.19
C LEU A 50 30.78 21.38 -18.71
N ARG A 51 29.98 22.31 -18.16
CA ARG A 51 28.58 22.06 -17.79
C ARG A 51 27.76 21.64 -19.00
N ARG A 52 27.86 22.35 -20.13
CA ARG A 52 27.16 21.99 -21.39
C ARG A 52 27.55 20.59 -21.85
N ARG A 53 28.85 20.27 -21.81
CA ARG A 53 29.35 18.96 -22.21
C ARG A 53 28.86 17.84 -21.30
N THR A 54 28.85 18.10 -20.00
CA THR A 54 28.29 17.19 -18.99
C THR A 54 26.81 16.93 -19.23
N ILE A 55 26.01 17.97 -19.49
CA ILE A 55 24.57 17.84 -19.79
C ILE A 55 24.36 17.03 -21.08
N SER A 56 25.15 17.31 -22.12
CA SER A 56 25.07 16.59 -23.40
C SER A 56 25.36 15.10 -23.23
N TYR A 57 26.43 14.75 -22.52
CA TYR A 57 26.79 13.36 -22.23
C TYR A 57 25.74 12.65 -21.38
N ALA A 58 25.24 13.31 -20.33
CA ALA A 58 24.17 12.79 -19.49
C ALA A 58 22.90 12.50 -20.30
N SER A 59 22.54 13.41 -21.21
CA SER A 59 21.40 13.25 -22.12
C SER A 59 21.60 12.06 -23.07
N PHE A 60 22.80 11.91 -23.66
CA PHE A 60 23.15 10.78 -24.52
C PHE A 60 23.02 9.44 -23.78
N LYS A 61 23.63 9.31 -22.59
CA LYS A 61 23.51 8.10 -21.74
C LYS A 61 22.07 7.81 -21.36
N LYS A 62 21.28 8.83 -21.01
CA LYS A 62 19.85 8.68 -20.70
C LYS A 62 19.05 8.16 -21.91
N LYS A 63 19.30 8.70 -23.11
CA LYS A 63 18.67 8.22 -24.35
C LYS A 63 19.07 6.77 -24.66
N ALA A 64 20.36 6.44 -24.54
CA ALA A 64 20.83 5.08 -24.73
C ALA A 64 20.19 4.08 -23.76
N ALA A 65 20.11 4.44 -22.47
CA ALA A 65 19.46 3.61 -21.44
C ALA A 65 17.95 3.45 -21.68
N ASN A 66 17.26 4.50 -22.13
CA ASN A 66 15.82 4.45 -22.40
C ASN A 66 15.46 3.81 -23.75
N LYS A 67 16.41 3.63 -24.68
CA LYS A 67 16.15 3.04 -25.99
C LYS A 67 15.47 1.67 -25.89
N ASN A 68 15.94 0.84 -24.95
CA ASN A 68 15.37 -0.48 -24.69
C ASN A 68 13.96 -0.43 -24.09
N ILE A 69 13.66 0.61 -23.29
CA ILE A 69 12.32 0.81 -22.72
C ILE A 69 11.35 1.19 -23.84
N ILE A 70 11.71 2.17 -24.67
CA ILE A 70 10.89 2.65 -25.78
C ILE A 70 10.57 1.52 -26.77
N THR A 71 11.55 0.69 -27.12
CA THR A 71 11.33 -0.44 -28.03
C THR A 71 10.41 -1.50 -27.42
N LEU A 72 10.54 -1.78 -26.12
CA LEU A 72 9.67 -2.72 -25.42
C LEU A 72 8.25 -2.18 -25.26
N GLU A 73 8.06 -0.89 -25.03
CA GLU A 73 6.74 -0.24 -24.96
C GLU A 73 6.03 -0.27 -26.31
N ALA A 74 6.74 0.04 -27.40
CA ALA A 74 6.20 -0.08 -28.75
C ALA A 74 5.78 -1.53 -29.05
N LYS A 75 6.61 -2.50 -28.66
CA LYS A 75 6.30 -3.93 -28.78
C LYS A 75 5.10 -4.33 -27.94
N LEU A 76 4.97 -3.82 -26.72
CA LEU A 76 3.84 -4.08 -25.83
C LEU A 76 2.54 -3.57 -26.45
N LYS A 77 2.53 -2.33 -26.92
CA LYS A 77 1.37 -1.70 -27.58
C LYS A 77 0.91 -2.49 -28.81
N ALA A 78 1.86 -2.95 -29.64
CA ALA A 78 1.54 -3.78 -30.81
C ALA A 78 0.93 -5.14 -30.40
N LEU A 79 1.48 -5.80 -29.37
CA LEU A 79 0.96 -7.08 -28.89
C LEU A 79 -0.42 -6.94 -28.22
N GLU A 80 -0.66 -5.88 -27.46
CA GLU A 80 -1.96 -5.60 -26.84
C GLU A 80 -3.04 -5.32 -27.89
N ALA A 81 -2.70 -4.60 -28.97
CA ALA A 81 -3.61 -4.41 -30.11
C ALA A 81 -3.99 -5.75 -30.77
N VAL A 82 -3.00 -6.61 -31.06
CA VAL A 82 -3.25 -7.94 -31.63
C VAL A 82 -4.09 -8.82 -30.70
N HIS A 83 -3.80 -8.80 -29.40
CA HIS A 83 -4.53 -9.59 -28.41
C HIS A 83 -5.98 -9.12 -28.22
N SER A 84 -6.25 -7.81 -28.37
CA SER A 84 -7.61 -7.26 -28.32
C SER A 84 -8.54 -7.90 -29.36
N HIS A 85 -8.02 -8.24 -30.54
CA HIS A 85 -8.79 -8.87 -31.61
C HIS A 85 -8.79 -10.41 -31.53
N THR A 86 -7.65 -11.03 -31.21
CA THR A 86 -7.49 -12.50 -31.28
C THR A 86 -7.80 -13.24 -29.99
N LYS A 87 -7.66 -12.59 -28.82
CA LYS A 87 -7.81 -13.20 -27.47
C LYS A 87 -7.02 -14.50 -27.24
N ASP A 88 -5.95 -14.69 -27.99
CA ASP A 88 -5.13 -15.91 -27.97
C ASP A 88 -4.18 -15.96 -26.76
N ARG A 89 -4.03 -17.16 -26.18
CA ARG A 89 -3.20 -17.45 -25.00
C ARG A 89 -1.70 -17.37 -25.30
N VAL A 90 -1.28 -17.67 -26.53
CA VAL A 90 0.14 -17.56 -26.94
C VAL A 90 0.57 -16.09 -26.96
N THR A 91 -0.30 -15.23 -27.49
CA THR A 91 -0.09 -13.77 -27.51
C THR A 91 -0.08 -13.17 -26.10
N LEU A 92 -0.98 -13.62 -25.21
CA LEU A 92 -0.99 -13.22 -23.80
C LEU A 92 0.33 -13.56 -23.08
N ASN A 93 0.86 -14.76 -23.29
CA ASN A 93 2.14 -15.17 -22.71
C ASN A 93 3.31 -14.28 -23.18
N LYS A 94 3.27 -13.81 -24.44
CA LYS A 94 4.26 -12.85 -24.96
C LYS A 94 4.12 -11.48 -24.28
N ILE A 95 2.90 -11.00 -24.05
CA ILE A 95 2.61 -9.75 -23.33
C ILE A 95 3.18 -9.81 -21.91
N VAL A 96 2.88 -10.88 -21.16
CA VAL A 96 3.37 -11.05 -19.78
C VAL A 96 4.90 -11.02 -19.72
N LYS A 97 5.58 -11.71 -20.65
CA LYS A 97 7.05 -11.68 -20.74
C LYS A 97 7.60 -10.28 -21.01
N VAL A 98 6.94 -9.49 -21.87
CA VAL A 98 7.35 -8.10 -22.16
C VAL A 98 7.11 -7.20 -20.95
N LYS A 99 5.94 -7.29 -20.30
CA LYS A 99 5.61 -6.53 -19.07
C LYS A 99 6.61 -6.84 -17.95
N TYR A 100 6.99 -8.09 -17.77
CA TYR A 100 8.03 -8.48 -16.79
C TYR A 100 9.38 -7.80 -17.10
N LYS A 101 9.84 -7.86 -18.35
CA LYS A 101 11.11 -7.22 -18.75
C LYS A 101 11.08 -5.70 -18.55
N LEU A 102 9.97 -5.04 -18.89
CA LEU A 102 9.76 -3.62 -18.63
C LEU A 102 9.78 -3.32 -17.13
N ASN A 103 9.10 -4.11 -16.32
CA ASN A 103 9.06 -3.95 -14.87
C ASN A 103 10.46 -4.07 -14.25
N VAL A 104 11.30 -5.00 -14.71
CA VAL A 104 12.71 -5.10 -14.27
C VAL A 104 13.50 -3.84 -14.61
N LEU A 105 13.32 -3.27 -15.81
CA LEU A 105 13.99 -2.03 -16.21
C LEU A 105 13.48 -0.81 -15.44
N TYR A 106 12.16 -0.73 -15.22
CA TYR A 106 11.55 0.32 -14.42
C TYR A 106 11.98 0.26 -12.96
N ASN A 107 12.03 -0.93 -12.35
CA ASN A 107 12.54 -1.13 -10.99
C ASN A 107 14.03 -0.82 -10.84
N ARG A 108 14.84 -0.94 -11.92
CA ARG A 108 16.23 -0.47 -11.91
C ARG A 108 16.34 1.06 -11.97
N LYS A 109 15.35 1.72 -12.59
CA LYS A 109 15.29 3.19 -12.73
C LYS A 109 14.67 3.85 -11.51
N TRP A 110 13.67 3.21 -10.91
CA TRP A 110 13.10 3.63 -9.64
C TRP A 110 14.07 3.26 -8.51
N GLU A 111 14.45 4.25 -7.72
CA GLU A 111 15.26 4.05 -6.51
C GLU A 111 14.46 3.42 -5.36
N PHE A 112 13.18 3.10 -5.60
CA PHE A 112 12.32 2.45 -4.62
C PHE A 112 12.79 1.01 -4.39
N ARG A 113 13.42 0.78 -3.25
CA ARG A 113 13.82 -0.55 -2.79
C ARG A 113 12.72 -1.12 -1.93
N TRP A 114 12.14 -2.24 -2.37
CA TRP A 114 11.26 -3.02 -1.51
C TRP A 114 12.02 -3.48 -0.27
N SER A 115 11.49 -3.15 0.90
CA SER A 115 12.02 -3.63 2.18
C SER A 115 11.63 -5.09 2.37
N VAL A 116 12.59 -5.93 2.76
CA VAL A 116 12.38 -7.36 3.05
C VAL A 116 11.33 -7.54 4.15
N ASN A 117 11.28 -6.61 5.10
CA ASN A 117 10.38 -6.62 6.26
C ASN A 117 9.03 -5.90 5.99
N GLY A 118 8.81 -5.45 4.75
CA GLY A 118 7.64 -4.67 4.37
C GLY A 118 7.78 -3.16 4.63
N LEU A 119 6.68 -2.45 4.46
CA LEU A 119 6.57 -0.99 4.51
C LEU A 119 5.54 -0.58 5.57
N ARG A 120 5.83 0.44 6.37
CA ARG A 120 4.82 1.09 7.20
C ARG A 120 4.24 2.28 6.45
N TYR A 121 2.92 2.29 6.26
CA TYR A 121 2.20 3.38 5.61
C TYR A 121 1.02 3.83 6.48
N LEU A 122 1.00 5.12 6.84
CA LEU A 122 -0.01 5.72 7.73
C LEU A 122 -0.25 4.96 9.05
N GLY A 123 0.76 4.23 9.54
CA GLY A 123 0.65 3.42 10.75
C GLY A 123 0.18 1.97 10.52
N ILE A 124 -0.21 1.60 9.29
CA ILE A 124 -0.45 0.21 8.91
C ILE A 124 0.86 -0.42 8.41
N GLN A 125 1.22 -1.57 8.96
CA GLN A 125 2.35 -2.37 8.51
C GLN A 125 1.91 -3.24 7.32
N ILE A 126 2.41 -2.92 6.13
CA ILE A 126 2.24 -3.70 4.90
C ILE A 126 3.42 -4.67 4.82
N THR A 127 3.19 -5.93 5.19
CA THR A 127 4.23 -6.98 5.15
C THR A 127 4.48 -7.47 3.73
N SER A 128 5.67 -8.02 3.46
CA SER A 128 5.99 -8.66 2.18
C SER A 128 5.12 -9.90 1.92
N ASP A 129 4.75 -10.62 2.98
CA ASP A 129 3.76 -11.70 2.97
C ASP A 129 2.43 -11.20 3.55
N TYR A 130 1.39 -11.15 2.72
CA TYR A 130 0.08 -10.61 3.10
C TYR A 130 -0.61 -11.44 4.20
N THR A 131 -0.30 -12.73 4.33
CA THR A 131 -0.92 -13.59 5.35
C THR A 131 -0.56 -13.15 6.77
N LYS A 132 0.63 -12.55 6.92
CA LYS A 132 1.15 -12.02 8.19
C LYS A 132 0.64 -10.61 8.49
N MET A 133 0.03 -9.93 7.53
CA MET A 133 -0.35 -8.51 7.63
C MET A 133 -1.39 -8.28 8.73
N VAL A 134 -2.41 -9.14 8.84
CA VAL A 134 -3.43 -9.04 9.91
C VAL A 134 -2.77 -9.12 11.27
N ARG A 135 -1.92 -10.12 11.49
CA ARG A 135 -1.21 -10.32 12.76
C ARG A 135 -0.31 -9.13 13.10
N ALA A 136 0.48 -8.67 12.13
CA ALA A 136 1.43 -7.56 12.29
C ALA A 136 0.78 -6.23 12.70
N ASN A 137 -0.52 -6.06 12.44
CA ASN A 137 -1.27 -4.86 12.81
C ASN A 137 -2.20 -5.06 14.01
N MET A 138 -2.81 -6.24 14.13
CA MET A 138 -3.72 -6.56 15.23
C MET A 138 -2.97 -6.70 16.56
N GLU A 139 -1.86 -7.45 16.61
CA GLU A 139 -1.15 -7.67 17.88
C GLU A 139 -0.68 -6.36 18.54
N PRO A 140 -0.01 -5.42 17.84
CA PRO A 140 0.35 -4.13 18.44
C PRO A 140 -0.85 -3.29 18.89
N MET A 141 -1.96 -3.35 18.16
CA MET A 141 -3.21 -2.68 18.56
C MET A 141 -3.74 -3.26 19.88
N PHE A 142 -3.71 -4.58 20.04
CA PHE A 142 -4.14 -5.24 21.28
C PHE A 142 -3.29 -4.80 22.48
N GLU A 143 -1.97 -4.75 22.31
CA GLU A 143 -1.08 -4.26 23.38
C GLU A 143 -1.40 -2.81 23.75
N ARG A 144 -1.69 -1.97 22.76
CA ARG A 144 -2.15 -0.59 23.02
C ARG A 144 -3.47 -0.54 23.78
N ILE A 145 -4.45 -1.36 23.40
CA ILE A 145 -5.74 -1.45 24.10
C ILE A 145 -5.53 -1.90 25.56
N LYS A 146 -4.69 -2.91 25.81
CA LYS A 146 -4.38 -3.36 27.17
C LYS A 146 -3.74 -2.25 28.01
N MET A 147 -2.80 -1.50 27.43
CA MET A 147 -2.18 -0.36 28.11
C MET A 147 -3.20 0.72 28.45
N GLU A 148 -4.08 1.09 27.52
CA GLU A 148 -5.14 2.07 27.80
C GLU A 148 -6.11 1.56 28.87
N PHE A 149 -6.58 0.32 28.78
CA PHE A 149 -7.44 -0.25 29.82
C PHE A 149 -6.76 -0.28 31.20
N GLY A 150 -5.47 -0.61 31.28
CA GLY A 150 -4.72 -0.57 32.52
C GLY A 150 -4.49 0.86 33.07
N ARG A 151 -4.44 1.86 32.20
CA ARG A 151 -4.39 3.28 32.60
C ARG A 151 -5.74 3.75 33.14
N TRP A 152 -6.81 3.45 32.41
CA TRP A 152 -8.16 3.91 32.74
C TRP A 152 -8.82 3.12 33.88
N SER A 153 -8.38 1.89 34.16
CA SER A 153 -8.86 1.13 35.32
C SER A 153 -8.45 1.75 36.65
N ARG A 154 -7.40 2.57 36.67
CA ARG A 154 -6.99 3.34 37.87
C ARG A 154 -7.98 4.45 38.23
N VAL A 155 -8.77 4.90 37.26
CA VAL A 155 -9.81 5.90 37.46
C VAL A 155 -11.08 5.18 37.90
N ARG A 156 -11.67 5.62 39.03
CA ARG A 156 -12.93 5.06 39.52
C ARG A 156 -14.08 5.53 38.63
N LEU A 157 -14.40 4.72 37.62
CA LEU A 157 -15.48 4.98 36.66
C LEU A 157 -16.67 4.07 36.92
N THR A 158 -17.87 4.60 36.71
CA THR A 158 -19.08 3.77 36.63
C THR A 158 -19.02 2.85 35.41
N ILE A 159 -19.86 1.81 35.38
CA ILE A 159 -19.97 0.93 34.21
C ILE A 159 -20.25 1.72 32.91
N TRP A 160 -21.09 2.75 32.98
CA TRP A 160 -21.39 3.65 31.87
C TRP A 160 -20.16 4.46 31.43
N GLY A 161 -19.40 4.99 32.40
CA GLY A 161 -18.14 5.68 32.13
C GLY A 161 -17.14 4.77 31.41
N LYS A 162 -16.98 3.53 31.88
CA LYS A 162 -16.10 2.55 31.24
C LYS A 162 -16.56 2.16 29.83
N ILE A 163 -17.86 2.00 29.59
CA ILE A 163 -18.39 1.75 28.24
C ILE A 163 -18.11 2.92 27.30
N SER A 164 -18.29 4.15 27.78
CA SER A 164 -17.94 5.35 27.02
C SER A 164 -16.44 5.43 26.72
N CYS A 165 -15.59 5.07 27.69
CA CYS A 165 -14.15 4.91 27.47
C CYS A 165 -13.85 3.93 26.33
N VAL A 166 -14.45 2.73 26.33
CA VAL A 166 -14.28 1.76 25.23
C VAL A 166 -14.67 2.37 23.88
N LYS A 167 -15.80 3.08 23.81
CA LYS A 167 -16.25 3.75 22.58
C LYS A 167 -15.27 4.83 22.12
N MET A 168 -14.67 5.57 23.03
CA MET A 168 -13.79 6.69 22.71
C MET A 168 -12.35 6.29 22.39
N MET A 169 -11.79 5.29 23.08
CA MET A 169 -10.39 4.90 22.91
C MET A 169 -10.22 3.66 22.01
N THR A 170 -11.00 2.61 22.27
CA THR A 170 -10.80 1.30 21.65
C THR A 170 -11.42 1.27 20.25
N ALA A 171 -12.62 1.83 20.12
CA ALA A 171 -13.34 1.79 18.85
C ALA A 171 -12.60 2.49 17.71
N PRO A 172 -12.00 3.70 17.87
CA PRO A 172 -11.24 4.33 16.80
C PRO A 172 -10.03 3.51 16.34
N MET A 173 -9.28 2.89 17.28
CA MET A 173 -8.12 2.06 16.94
C MET A 173 -8.54 0.84 16.10
N ILE A 174 -9.62 0.17 16.51
CA ILE A 174 -10.14 -0.99 15.81
C ILE A 174 -10.69 -0.59 14.44
N PHE A 175 -11.53 0.44 14.38
CA PHE A 175 -12.13 0.89 13.12
C PHE A 175 -11.10 1.32 12.10
N TYR A 176 -10.01 1.96 12.54
CA TYR A 176 -8.88 2.27 11.67
C TYR A 176 -8.28 1.01 11.04
N ILE A 177 -8.01 -0.04 11.82
CA ILE A 177 -7.51 -1.30 11.26
C ILE A 177 -8.55 -1.98 10.36
N LEU A 178 -9.80 -2.11 10.80
CA LEU A 178 -10.86 -2.79 10.05
C LEU A 178 -11.18 -2.12 8.71
N SER A 179 -11.02 -0.79 8.63
CA SER A 179 -11.28 -0.04 7.40
C SER A 179 -10.13 -0.08 6.39
N ASN A 180 -8.90 -0.30 6.84
CA ASN A 180 -7.71 -0.28 5.98
C ASN A 180 -7.20 -1.69 5.63
N ILE A 181 -7.43 -2.68 6.50
CA ILE A 181 -7.06 -4.08 6.25
C ILE A 181 -8.26 -4.81 5.65
N GLY A 182 -8.30 -4.86 4.32
CA GLY A 182 -9.32 -5.60 3.56
C GLY A 182 -9.10 -7.12 3.55
N LEU A 183 -8.39 -7.69 4.52
CA LEU A 183 -8.13 -9.13 4.63
C LEU A 183 -9.06 -9.79 5.65
N HIS A 184 -9.20 -11.11 5.55
CA HIS A 184 -9.98 -11.86 6.53
C HIS A 184 -9.34 -11.82 7.93
N ILE A 185 -10.13 -11.41 8.93
CA ILE A 185 -9.74 -11.40 10.33
C ILE A 185 -10.40 -12.57 11.04
N LEU A 186 -9.60 -13.36 11.77
CA LEU A 186 -10.08 -14.54 12.48
C LEU A 186 -11.00 -14.17 13.65
N ASP A 187 -12.03 -14.98 13.88
CA ASP A 187 -13.00 -14.77 14.97
C ASP A 187 -12.37 -14.72 16.36
N LYS A 188 -11.19 -15.36 16.52
CA LYS A 188 -10.41 -15.34 17.77
C LYS A 188 -10.15 -13.92 18.25
N TYR A 189 -9.74 -13.01 17.36
CA TYR A 189 -9.45 -11.63 17.75
C TYR A 189 -10.69 -10.93 18.33
N PHE A 190 -11.88 -11.16 17.79
CA PHE A 190 -13.09 -10.55 18.35
C PHE A 190 -13.45 -11.13 19.72
N LYS A 191 -13.24 -12.43 19.94
CA LYS A 191 -13.41 -13.06 21.26
C LYS A 191 -12.42 -12.52 22.28
N ASP A 192 -11.16 -12.34 21.88
CA ASP A 192 -10.12 -11.78 22.74
C ASP A 192 -10.42 -10.31 23.09
N LEU A 193 -10.98 -9.52 22.16
CA LEU A 193 -11.47 -8.16 22.43
C LEU A 193 -12.64 -8.15 23.41
N ASP A 194 -13.64 -9.01 23.21
CA ASP A 194 -14.78 -9.14 24.12
C ASP A 194 -14.32 -9.54 25.53
N PHE A 195 -13.30 -10.39 25.63
CA PHE A 195 -12.67 -10.76 26.90
C PHE A 195 -12.00 -9.55 27.58
N LEU A 196 -11.14 -8.81 26.85
CA LEU A 196 -10.46 -7.62 27.39
C LEU A 196 -11.46 -6.53 27.83
N MET A 197 -12.50 -6.28 27.03
CA MET A 197 -13.55 -5.32 27.40
C MET A 197 -14.26 -5.75 28.67
N ARG A 198 -14.64 -7.02 28.81
CA ARG A 198 -15.28 -7.52 30.05
C ARG A 198 -14.37 -7.37 31.25
N GLN A 199 -13.10 -7.71 31.11
CA GLN A 199 -12.13 -7.58 32.19
C GLN A 199 -12.00 -6.12 32.65
N PHE A 200 -11.95 -5.18 31.71
CA PHE A 200 -11.91 -3.75 32.00
C PHE A 200 -13.21 -3.25 32.67
N LEU A 201 -14.38 -3.66 32.17
CA LEU A 201 -15.67 -3.24 32.71
C LEU A 201 -15.84 -3.65 34.18
N TRP A 202 -15.46 -4.88 34.52
CA TRP A 202 -15.70 -5.47 35.83
C TRP A 202 -14.46 -5.53 36.74
N ASP A 203 -13.35 -4.91 36.35
CA ASP A 203 -12.07 -4.97 37.08
C ASP A 203 -11.64 -6.39 37.44
N SER A 204 -11.89 -7.34 36.52
CA SER A 204 -11.68 -8.79 36.72
C SER A 204 -12.54 -9.45 37.81
N SER A 205 -13.61 -8.79 38.30
CA SER A 205 -14.55 -9.34 39.29
C SER A 205 -15.52 -10.36 38.68
N PRO A 206 -15.92 -11.44 39.36
CA PRO A 206 -16.66 -12.57 38.76
C PRO A 206 -18.14 -12.29 38.41
N HIS A 207 -18.75 -11.21 38.90
CA HIS A 207 -20.14 -10.89 38.59
C HIS A 207 -20.25 -10.21 37.21
N HIS A 208 -20.69 -10.98 36.21
CA HIS A 208 -20.72 -10.53 34.83
C HIS A 208 -22.11 -10.62 34.21
N LEU A 209 -22.64 -9.47 33.75
CA LEU A 209 -23.65 -9.47 32.70
C LEU A 209 -23.07 -10.14 31.44
N SER A 210 -23.92 -10.87 30.70
CA SER A 210 -23.51 -11.47 29.44
C SER A 210 -23.12 -10.39 28.42
N ILE A 211 -22.12 -10.65 27.54
CA ILE A 211 -21.77 -9.70 26.45
C ILE A 211 -23.01 -9.33 25.66
N LYS A 212 -23.88 -10.30 25.38
CA LYS A 212 -25.05 -10.07 24.55
C LYS A 212 -25.95 -8.99 25.16
N LYS A 213 -26.16 -9.02 26.49
CA LYS A 213 -26.89 -7.96 27.21
C LYS A 213 -26.13 -6.64 27.23
N LEU A 214 -24.81 -6.66 27.41
CA LEU A 214 -23.98 -5.46 27.38
C LEU A 214 -23.98 -4.78 25.99
N GLN A 215 -23.95 -5.57 24.92
CA GLN A 215 -23.90 -5.11 23.54
C GLN A 215 -25.29 -4.80 22.95
N ALA A 216 -26.37 -5.24 23.61
CA ALA A 216 -27.73 -4.89 23.22
C ALA A 216 -27.94 -3.37 23.28
N SER A 217 -28.81 -2.87 22.41
CA SER A 217 -29.10 -1.44 22.33
C SER A 217 -29.82 -0.93 23.58
N ALA A 218 -29.68 0.37 23.88
CA ALA A 218 -30.39 1.00 24.99
C ALA A 218 -31.92 0.84 24.87
N LYS A 219 -32.47 0.84 23.64
CA LYS A 219 -33.90 0.61 23.37
C LYS A 219 -34.37 -0.79 23.80
N GLN A 220 -33.47 -1.78 23.81
CA GLN A 220 -33.73 -3.15 24.22
C GLN A 220 -33.33 -3.41 25.69
N GLY A 221 -33.11 -2.34 26.48
CA GLY A 221 -32.66 -2.45 27.87
C GLY A 221 -31.19 -2.86 28.04
N GLY A 222 -30.38 -2.76 26.98
CA GLY A 222 -28.95 -3.05 27.01
C GLY A 222 -28.07 -1.81 27.26
N PHE A 223 -26.76 -2.03 27.32
CA PHE A 223 -25.78 -0.97 27.61
C PHE A 223 -25.11 -0.35 26.37
N SER A 224 -25.44 -0.85 25.18
CA SER A 224 -24.88 -0.40 23.90
C SER A 224 -23.35 -0.43 23.85
N LEU A 225 -22.73 -1.45 24.44
CA LEU A 225 -21.30 -1.73 24.28
C LEU A 225 -21.01 -2.09 22.81
N PRO A 226 -19.93 -1.58 22.19
CA PRO A 226 -19.59 -1.93 20.81
C PRO A 226 -19.39 -3.43 20.60
N ASN A 227 -20.03 -3.99 19.57
CA ASN A 227 -19.72 -5.32 19.06
C ASN A 227 -18.81 -5.20 17.83
N PHE A 228 -17.49 -5.35 18.03
CA PHE A 228 -16.50 -5.15 16.97
C PHE A 228 -16.59 -6.18 15.83
N GLN A 229 -17.15 -7.37 16.10
CA GLN A 229 -17.39 -8.36 15.05
C GLN A 229 -18.47 -7.88 14.07
N TRP A 230 -19.55 -7.26 14.58
CA TRP A 230 -20.58 -6.66 13.73
C TRP A 230 -20.03 -5.49 12.92
N TYR A 231 -19.21 -4.63 13.52
CA TYR A 231 -18.54 -3.56 12.77
C TYR A 231 -17.63 -4.12 11.66
N TYR A 232 -16.85 -5.17 11.94
CA TYR A 232 -16.06 -5.85 10.92
C TYR A 232 -16.93 -6.34 9.76
N TRP A 233 -18.05 -7.00 10.05
CA TRP A 233 -19.00 -7.44 9.03
C TRP A 233 -19.54 -6.28 8.19
N VAL A 234 -19.98 -5.19 8.81
CA VAL A 234 -20.49 -4.00 8.11
C VAL A 234 -19.42 -3.37 7.22
N MET A 235 -18.18 -3.24 7.69
CA MET A 235 -17.08 -2.66 6.90
C MET A 235 -16.75 -3.53 5.68
N ASN A 236 -16.81 -4.86 5.82
CA ASN A 236 -16.64 -5.76 4.68
C ASN A 236 -17.80 -5.68 3.70
N VAL A 237 -19.05 -5.57 4.17
CA VAL A 237 -20.20 -5.33 3.28
C VAL A 237 -20.04 -4.03 2.51
N LYS A 238 -19.56 -2.96 3.16
CA LYS A 238 -19.26 -1.69 2.48
C LYS A 238 -18.22 -1.87 1.37
N GLN A 239 -17.17 -2.65 1.62
CA GLN A 239 -16.15 -2.97 0.61
C GLN A 239 -16.71 -3.83 -0.52
N LEU A 240 -17.54 -4.83 -0.20
CA LEU A 240 -18.24 -5.67 -1.18
C LEU A 240 -19.21 -4.87 -2.05
N ARG A 241 -19.90 -3.88 -1.48
CA ARG A 241 -20.80 -3.00 -2.23
C ARG A 241 -20.07 -2.26 -3.36
N ALA A 242 -18.80 -1.89 -3.16
CA ALA A 242 -18.01 -1.24 -4.20
C ALA A 242 -17.77 -2.13 -5.43
N TRP A 243 -17.89 -3.45 -5.27
CA TRP A 243 -17.71 -4.44 -6.31
C TRP A 243 -18.99 -4.78 -7.09
N LEU A 244 -20.15 -4.32 -6.62
CA LEU A 244 -21.42 -4.55 -7.30
C LEU A 244 -21.41 -3.98 -8.72
N PRO A 245 -21.94 -4.69 -9.72
CA PRO A 245 -22.12 -4.15 -11.06
C PRO A 245 -22.94 -2.86 -11.07
N THR A 246 -23.92 -2.76 -10.18
CA THR A 246 -24.84 -1.62 -10.01
C THR A 246 -24.30 -0.52 -9.07
N ALA A 247 -23.05 -0.61 -8.61
CA ALA A 247 -22.48 0.41 -7.74
C ALA A 247 -22.42 1.78 -8.48
N PRO A 248 -22.96 2.86 -7.90
CA PRO A 248 -23.04 4.15 -8.58
C PRO A 248 -21.67 4.80 -8.81
N VAL A 249 -20.72 4.55 -7.91
CA VAL A 249 -19.34 5.05 -8.00
C VAL A 249 -18.41 3.89 -7.68
N LYS A 250 -17.48 3.61 -8.59
CA LYS A 250 -16.42 2.62 -8.39
C LYS A 250 -15.12 3.32 -7.97
N PRO A 251 -14.46 2.85 -6.90
CA PRO A 251 -13.21 3.44 -6.47
C PRO A 251 -12.08 3.06 -7.43
N ILE A 252 -11.08 3.94 -7.58
CA ILE A 252 -9.95 3.76 -8.53
C ILE A 252 -9.25 2.42 -8.33
N TRP A 253 -9.04 2.01 -7.08
CA TRP A 253 -8.37 0.75 -6.76
C TRP A 253 -9.11 -0.50 -7.29
N SER A 254 -10.43 -0.43 -7.50
CA SER A 254 -11.20 -1.55 -8.08
C SER A 254 -10.80 -1.85 -9.53
N HIS A 255 -10.45 -0.81 -10.30
CA HIS A 255 -9.95 -0.97 -11.67
C HIS A 255 -8.56 -1.60 -11.69
N ILE A 256 -7.67 -1.13 -10.83
CA ILE A 256 -6.30 -1.67 -10.69
C ILE A 256 -6.37 -3.17 -10.36
N GLU A 257 -7.20 -3.53 -9.39
CA GLU A 257 -7.35 -4.92 -8.96
C GLU A 257 -7.96 -5.81 -10.06
N MET A 258 -8.93 -5.31 -10.83
CA MET A 258 -9.45 -6.03 -12.00
C MET A 258 -8.38 -6.25 -13.06
N GLU A 259 -7.55 -5.24 -13.36
CA GLU A 259 -6.45 -5.37 -14.33
C GLU A 259 -5.41 -6.41 -13.88
N VAL A 260 -5.06 -6.42 -12.60
CA VAL A 260 -4.13 -7.41 -12.02
C VAL A 260 -4.70 -8.82 -12.10
N ASN A 261 -6.01 -8.99 -11.87
CA ASN A 261 -6.71 -10.28 -11.90
C ASN A 261 -7.23 -10.66 -13.30
N GLY A 262 -6.65 -10.13 -14.38
CA GLY A 262 -6.98 -10.54 -15.75
C GLY A 262 -8.36 -10.09 -16.24
N GLY A 263 -8.90 -9.02 -15.68
CA GLY A 263 -10.19 -8.42 -16.02
C GLY A 263 -11.39 -9.06 -15.33
N ILE A 264 -11.18 -10.07 -14.47
CA ILE A 264 -12.25 -10.73 -13.74
C ILE A 264 -12.61 -9.89 -12.52
N SER A 265 -13.89 -9.54 -12.38
CA SER A 265 -14.38 -8.87 -11.17
C SER A 265 -14.41 -9.86 -10.01
N PRO A 266 -13.79 -9.54 -8.86
CA PRO A 266 -13.89 -10.34 -7.64
C PRO A 266 -15.34 -10.60 -7.18
N TRP A 267 -16.32 -9.77 -7.61
CA TRP A 267 -17.74 -10.01 -7.38
C TRP A 267 -18.25 -11.31 -8.01
N ARG A 268 -17.78 -11.67 -9.21
CA ARG A 268 -18.20 -12.92 -9.87
C ARG A 268 -17.72 -14.15 -9.09
N GLU A 269 -16.52 -14.08 -8.51
CA GLU A 269 -15.93 -15.19 -7.77
C GLU A 269 -16.68 -15.55 -6.48
N LEU A 270 -17.47 -14.63 -5.90
CA LEU A 270 -18.29 -14.92 -4.71
C LEU A 270 -19.35 -15.99 -4.96
N PHE A 271 -19.92 -15.98 -6.15
CA PHE A 271 -21.07 -16.82 -6.51
C PHE A 271 -20.67 -18.01 -7.38
N ASP A 272 -19.48 -17.96 -7.99
CA ASP A 272 -18.97 -19.05 -8.79
C ASP A 272 -18.43 -20.19 -7.90
N THR A 273 -19.12 -21.33 -7.91
CA THR A 273 -18.75 -22.54 -7.16
C THR A 273 -17.69 -23.38 -7.86
N SER A 274 -17.40 -23.11 -9.14
CA SER A 274 -16.48 -23.90 -9.96
C SER A 274 -15.00 -23.55 -9.73
N HIS A 275 -14.71 -22.29 -9.36
CA HIS A 275 -13.35 -21.81 -9.15
C HIS A 275 -12.92 -21.88 -7.66
N LYS A 276 -11.82 -22.62 -7.42
CA LYS A 276 -11.19 -22.84 -6.10
C LYS A 276 -10.30 -21.68 -5.63
N THR A 277 -10.09 -20.66 -6.47
CA THR A 277 -9.23 -19.52 -6.13
C THR A 277 -9.94 -18.65 -5.08
N THR A 278 -9.38 -18.59 -3.88
CA THR A 278 -9.84 -17.70 -2.82
C THR A 278 -9.16 -16.34 -2.99
N HIS A 279 -9.89 -15.35 -3.50
CA HIS A 279 -9.43 -13.97 -3.50
C HIS A 279 -9.12 -13.51 -2.06
N PRO A 280 -7.93 -12.95 -1.78
CA PRO A 280 -7.53 -12.61 -0.40
C PRO A 280 -8.40 -11.52 0.23
N ILE A 281 -8.94 -10.63 -0.61
CA ILE A 281 -9.86 -9.54 -0.19
C ILE A 281 -11.32 -10.01 -0.13
N ILE A 282 -11.70 -11.00 -0.95
CA ILE A 282 -13.07 -11.48 -1.04
C ILE A 282 -13.10 -12.93 -0.58
N ALA A 283 -13.12 -13.09 0.74
CA ALA A 283 -13.23 -14.40 1.35
C ALA A 283 -14.68 -14.92 1.23
N LYS A 284 -14.91 -15.97 0.43
CA LYS A 284 -16.19 -16.71 0.38
C LYS A 284 -16.72 -17.07 1.77
N ILE A 285 -15.81 -17.44 2.70
CA ILE A 285 -16.14 -17.72 4.10
C ILE A 285 -16.85 -16.54 4.78
N LEU A 286 -16.39 -15.31 4.51
CA LEU A 286 -16.99 -14.11 5.08
C LEU A 286 -18.37 -13.84 4.48
N TRP A 287 -18.55 -14.06 3.18
CA TRP A 287 -19.85 -13.96 2.52
C TRP A 287 -20.88 -14.92 3.14
N PHE A 288 -20.53 -16.20 3.34
CA PHE A 288 -21.41 -17.16 3.99
C PHE A 288 -21.74 -16.77 5.44
N LYS A 289 -20.74 -16.28 6.19
CA LYS A 289 -20.96 -15.76 7.55
C LYS A 289 -21.93 -14.57 7.55
N LEU A 290 -21.75 -13.61 6.65
CA LEU A 290 -22.63 -12.45 6.46
C LEU A 290 -24.05 -12.87 6.12
N HIS A 291 -24.23 -13.75 5.14
CA HIS A 291 -25.55 -14.22 4.73
C HIS A 291 -26.25 -15.01 5.85
N ARG A 292 -25.51 -15.81 6.62
CA ARG A 292 -26.05 -16.52 7.79
C ARG A 292 -26.45 -15.55 8.90
N ALA A 293 -25.64 -14.52 9.15
CA ALA A 293 -25.95 -13.49 10.14
C ALA A 293 -27.17 -12.66 9.74
N GLY A 294 -27.27 -12.23 8.48
CA GLY A 294 -28.42 -11.50 7.95
C GLY A 294 -29.72 -12.29 8.07
N ARG A 295 -29.72 -13.59 7.74
CA ARG A 295 -30.90 -14.47 7.94
C ARG A 295 -31.33 -14.56 9.40
N ARG A 296 -30.38 -14.61 10.34
CA ARG A 296 -30.69 -14.64 11.78
C ARG A 296 -31.23 -13.31 12.30
N ALA A 297 -30.77 -12.19 11.74
CA ALA A 297 -31.23 -10.85 12.12
C ALA A 297 -32.61 -10.50 11.53
N LEU A 298 -32.95 -11.06 10.37
CA LEU A 298 -34.24 -10.89 9.69
C LEU A 298 -35.27 -11.95 10.09
N SER A 299 -34.87 -13.01 10.79
CA SER A 299 -35.81 -13.91 11.43
C SER A 299 -36.54 -13.10 12.49
N PRO A 300 -37.89 -12.99 12.45
CA PRO A 300 -38.60 -12.54 13.63
C PRO A 300 -38.20 -13.48 14.76
N VAL A 301 -37.70 -12.91 15.84
CA VAL A 301 -37.53 -13.66 17.08
C VAL A 301 -38.95 -14.01 17.49
N ALA A 302 -39.36 -15.26 17.26
CA ALA A 302 -40.36 -15.87 18.11
C ALA A 302 -39.72 -16.00 19.50
N ASP A 303 -40.50 -15.61 20.50
CA ASP A 303 -40.20 -15.49 21.94
C ASP A 303 -39.90 -14.06 22.43
#